data_AF-A0A4W6CAJ6-F1
#
_entry.id   AF-A0A4W6CAJ6-F1
#
_cell.length_a   1.000
_cell.length_b   1.000
_cell.length_c   1.000
_cell.angle_alpha   90.00
_cell.angle_beta   90.00
_cell.angle_gamma   90.00
#
_symmetry.space_group_name_H-M   'P 1'
#
loop_
_entity.id
_entity.type
_entity.pdbx_description
1 polymer ?
#
loop_
_entity_poly.entity_id
_entity_poly.type
_entity_poly.pdbx_seq_one_letter_code
_entity_poly.pdbx_strand_id
1 'polypeptide(L)'
;TPTDRVGFVKIHAPWTILCREAEFMKLKMPTKRVYEVKQSTGVMEKISSLVSKVLEPLHPHVEEHQPKNIKHLSHTFSREKQHLLLGSGVYTAAYPLHDGDINEESAESNDRKLLYEEWANYSVFYKYQPIGLVRKYFGEKIGLYFAWLGLYTQMLIPASLVGVIVFLYGCATVDDNIPSMEICHPRNNITMCPLCDRVCSYWKLSTACGTARASHLFDNPATVFFSIFMALWAAMFMEHWKRRQMRLNYEWDLTGFEDEEDHPRAEYEFRVMQKSLSKDQKSQHKVEKLNYQDRLPAYMTNIVMMLLMIGVTFAIVFGVILYRISTKAALHMSSNPTTRNHVQLTVKTTAAIINLVVILILDEVYGAVARWLTVLEVPKTDKSFEERLIFKTFILKFFNAFTPIIYIAFFRGRLVGRPGSYLYVFESYRMEECAHGGCLMELCIQLSITMLGKQLIQNNLFEIGIPKLKKLIRYIRSKQGAFQEEERQKKLQRYEADHFLEPFAGLTPEYMEMSQWQHLHLHAFASFIVL
;
A
#
# COMPACT_ATOMS: atom_id res chain seq x y z
N THR A 1 4.60 45.35 -3.67
CA THR A 1 4.55 44.00 -3.09
C THR A 1 5.85 43.31 -3.42
N PRO A 2 6.63 42.82 -2.44
CA PRO A 2 7.92 42.22 -2.73
C PRO A 2 7.66 40.93 -3.51
N THR A 3 8.16 40.87 -4.73
CA THR A 3 8.25 39.62 -5.49
C THR A 3 9.19 38.69 -4.73
N ASP A 4 8.69 37.59 -4.18
CA ASP A 4 9.52 36.51 -3.62
C ASP A 4 10.46 35.99 -4.72
N ARG A 5 11.65 36.59 -4.83
CA ARG A 5 12.71 36.10 -5.72
C ARG A 5 13.38 34.94 -5.00
N VAL A 6 12.92 33.73 -5.29
CA VAL A 6 13.58 32.49 -4.86
C VAL A 6 15.01 32.50 -5.40
N GLY A 7 16.00 32.51 -4.51
CA GLY A 7 17.41 32.43 -4.86
C GLY A 7 17.86 30.98 -4.95
N PHE A 8 18.43 30.57 -6.08
CA PHE A 8 18.96 29.22 -6.26
C PHE A 8 20.47 29.21 -6.04
N VAL A 9 20.95 28.29 -5.19
CA VAL A 9 22.38 28.07 -4.94
C VAL A 9 22.76 26.68 -5.43
N LYS A 10 23.65 26.62 -6.42
CA LYS A 10 24.21 25.36 -6.91
C LYS A 10 25.38 24.95 -6.04
N ILE A 11 25.36 23.72 -5.54
CA ILE A 11 26.43 23.15 -4.73
C ILE A 11 27.16 22.12 -5.58
N HIS A 12 28.49 22.26 -5.70
CA HIS A 12 29.35 21.32 -6.40
C HIS A 12 30.49 20.90 -5.46
N ALA A 13 30.75 19.60 -5.39
CA ALA A 13 31.87 19.04 -4.65
C ALA A 13 32.97 18.61 -5.65
N PRO A 14 34.22 19.11 -5.51
CA PRO A 14 35.35 18.64 -6.30
C PRO A 14 35.57 17.14 -6.16
N TRP A 15 36.11 16.52 -7.21
CA TRP A 15 36.38 15.07 -7.25
C TRP A 15 37.24 14.57 -6.07
N THR A 16 38.18 15.38 -5.61
CA THR A 16 39.04 15.06 -4.45
C THR A 16 38.24 14.94 -3.15
N ILE A 17 37.24 15.79 -2.95
CA ILE A 17 36.34 15.71 -1.80
C ILE A 17 35.45 14.47 -1.94
N LEU A 18 34.88 14.24 -3.13
CA LEU A 18 34.06 13.05 -3.39
C LEU A 18 34.84 11.74 -3.14
N CYS A 19 36.10 11.66 -3.57
CA CYS A 19 36.95 10.49 -3.32
C CYS A 19 37.24 10.31 -1.84
N ARG A 20 37.60 11.39 -1.13
CA ARG A 20 37.88 11.34 0.31
C ARG A 20 36.66 10.88 1.12
N GLU A 21 35.49 11.40 0.79
CA GLU A 21 34.26 11.03 1.48
C GLU A 21 33.80 9.61 1.08
N ALA A 22 34.03 9.20 -0.18
CA ALA A 22 33.82 7.80 -0.60
C ALA A 22 34.73 6.80 0.13
N GLU A 23 35.98 7.19 0.41
CA GLU A 23 36.90 6.42 1.24
C GLU A 23 36.41 6.34 2.69
N PHE A 24 35.90 7.45 3.24
CA PHE A 24 35.34 7.50 4.59
C PHE A 24 34.11 6.57 4.72
N MET A 25 33.18 6.63 3.76
CA MET A 25 32.02 5.74 3.67
C MET A 25 32.37 4.31 3.22
N LYS A 26 33.64 4.02 2.89
CA LYS A 26 34.12 2.71 2.42
C LYS A 26 33.33 2.17 1.21
N LEU A 27 33.03 3.05 0.25
CA LEU A 27 32.31 2.65 -0.97
C LEU A 27 33.09 1.61 -1.78
N LYS A 28 32.46 0.47 -2.05
CA LYS A 28 33.06 -0.61 -2.83
C LYS A 28 33.06 -0.27 -4.34
N MET A 29 34.19 -0.52 -4.98
CA MET A 29 34.39 -0.32 -6.42
C MET A 29 34.69 -1.67 -7.09
N PRO A 30 34.16 -1.92 -8.31
CA PRO A 30 34.51 -3.12 -9.05
C PRO A 30 36.01 -3.10 -9.37
N THR A 31 36.71 -4.18 -9.05
CA THR A 31 38.12 -4.34 -9.42
C THR A 31 38.23 -5.10 -10.73
N LYS A 32 39.33 -4.91 -11.48
CA LYS A 32 39.58 -5.64 -12.75
C LYS A 32 39.70 -7.17 -12.58
N ARG A 33 39.82 -7.68 -11.35
CA ARG A 33 39.87 -9.11 -11.06
C ARG A 33 38.48 -9.59 -10.64
N VAL A 34 37.76 -10.18 -11.60
CA VAL A 34 36.50 -10.88 -11.33
C VAL A 34 36.84 -12.32 -10.96
N TYR A 35 36.32 -12.82 -9.84
CA TYR A 35 36.41 -14.24 -9.52
C TYR A 35 35.34 -14.96 -10.36
N GLU A 36 35.76 -15.75 -11.36
CA GLU A 36 34.86 -16.69 -12.01
C GLU A 36 34.45 -17.76 -11.00
N VAL A 37 33.22 -17.66 -10.51
CA VAL A 37 32.60 -18.75 -9.77
C VAL A 37 32.44 -19.90 -10.75
N LYS A 38 33.16 -21.01 -10.54
CA LYS A 38 32.98 -22.25 -11.32
C LYS A 38 31.50 -22.66 -11.23
N GLN A 39 30.75 -22.41 -12.30
CA GLN A 39 29.39 -22.90 -12.44
C GLN A 39 29.43 -24.43 -12.52
N SER A 40 28.61 -25.08 -11.69
CA SER A 40 28.50 -26.54 -11.67
C SER A 40 27.88 -27.03 -12.98
N THR A 41 28.63 -27.78 -13.78
CA THR A 41 28.16 -28.45 -15.00
C THR A 41 27.00 -29.39 -14.69
N GLY A 42 25.78 -29.01 -15.07
CA GLY A 42 24.58 -29.82 -14.78
C GLY A 42 23.38 -29.50 -15.66
N VAL A 43 22.39 -30.40 -15.62
CA VAL A 43 21.10 -30.31 -16.35
C VAL A 43 20.40 -28.96 -16.16
N MET A 44 20.62 -28.31 -15.01
CA MET A 44 20.13 -26.97 -14.67
C MET A 44 20.60 -25.88 -15.65
N GLU A 45 21.78 -26.01 -16.24
CA GLU A 45 22.36 -25.05 -17.18
C GLU A 45 21.74 -25.17 -18.58
N LYS A 46 21.40 -26.40 -19.00
CA LYS A 46 20.62 -26.65 -20.23
C LYS A 46 19.20 -26.09 -20.11
N ILE A 47 18.58 -26.23 -18.94
CA ILE A 47 17.27 -25.64 -18.66
C ILE A 47 17.40 -24.11 -18.61
N SER A 48 18.40 -23.57 -17.92
CA SER A 48 18.62 -22.13 -17.82
C SER A 48 18.91 -21.48 -19.18
N SER A 49 19.66 -22.14 -20.07
CA SER A 49 19.97 -21.62 -21.41
C SER A 49 18.79 -21.71 -22.37
N LEU A 50 17.96 -22.76 -22.28
CA LEU A 50 16.69 -22.83 -23.00
C LEU A 50 15.71 -21.76 -22.52
N VAL A 51 15.62 -21.57 -21.20
CA VAL A 51 14.80 -20.52 -20.58
C VAL A 51 15.32 -19.14 -20.98
N SER A 52 16.62 -18.85 -20.90
CA SER A 52 17.15 -17.54 -21.29
C SER A 52 16.91 -17.23 -22.77
N LYS A 53 17.01 -18.22 -23.66
CA LYS A 53 16.75 -18.06 -25.09
C LYS A 53 15.28 -17.85 -25.43
N VAL A 54 14.37 -18.44 -24.64
CA VAL A 54 12.92 -18.22 -24.77
C VAL A 54 12.51 -16.85 -24.19
N LEU A 55 13.19 -16.38 -23.15
CA LEU A 55 12.90 -15.10 -22.49
C LEU A 55 13.73 -13.91 -23.02
N GLU A 56 14.64 -14.15 -23.97
CA GLU A 56 15.43 -13.13 -24.66
C GLU A 56 14.60 -11.96 -25.23
N PRO A 57 13.46 -12.19 -25.93
CA PRO A 57 12.62 -11.09 -26.42
C PRO A 57 11.86 -10.33 -25.32
N LEU A 58 11.80 -10.88 -24.10
CA LEU A 58 11.14 -10.24 -22.94
C LEU A 58 12.12 -9.40 -22.11
N HIS A 59 13.43 -9.52 -22.35
CA HIS A 59 14.42 -8.68 -21.68
C HIS A 59 14.45 -7.29 -22.34
N PRO A 60 14.55 -6.22 -21.56
CA PRO A 60 14.69 -4.87 -22.11
C PRO A 60 15.98 -4.78 -22.92
N HIS A 61 15.94 -4.05 -24.04
CA HIS A 61 17.08 -3.90 -24.94
C HIS A 61 18.02 -2.83 -24.38
N VAL A 62 18.59 -3.13 -23.22
CA VAL A 62 19.62 -2.33 -22.59
C VAL A 62 20.93 -3.03 -22.92
N GLU A 63 21.77 -2.39 -23.74
CA GLU A 63 23.15 -2.83 -23.84
C GLU A 63 23.74 -2.78 -22.44
N GLU A 64 24.14 -3.93 -21.91
CA GLU A 64 24.95 -4.04 -20.70
C GLU A 64 26.36 -3.53 -21.05
N HIS A 65 26.44 -2.24 -21.35
CA HIS A 65 27.68 -1.55 -21.66
C HIS A 65 28.55 -1.71 -20.42
N GLN A 66 29.61 -2.52 -20.54
CA GLN A 66 30.73 -2.51 -19.61
C GLN A 66 31.02 -1.06 -19.24
N PRO A 67 31.07 -0.70 -17.94
CA PRO A 67 31.07 0.68 -17.52
C PRO A 67 32.27 1.39 -18.14
N LYS A 68 32.03 2.22 -19.15
CA LYS A 68 32.98 3.23 -19.61
C LYS A 68 33.07 4.27 -18.51
N ASN A 69 33.95 4.00 -17.55
CA ASN A 69 34.73 4.91 -16.70
C ASN A 69 34.14 6.28 -16.32
N ILE A 70 32.84 6.40 -16.06
CA ILE A 70 32.31 7.53 -15.30
C ILE A 70 31.21 7.00 -14.38
N LYS A 71 31.61 6.74 -13.13
CA LYS A 71 30.68 6.67 -12.01
C LYS A 71 30.43 8.10 -11.54
N HIS A 72 29.23 8.60 -11.72
CA HIS A 72 28.77 9.73 -10.92
C HIS A 72 28.45 9.18 -9.53
N LEU A 73 29.32 9.50 -8.57
CA LEU A 73 29.12 9.17 -7.18
C LEU A 73 28.21 10.24 -6.58
N SER A 74 26.98 9.86 -6.24
CA SER A 74 26.15 10.64 -5.34
C SER A 74 26.56 10.31 -3.90
N HIS A 75 26.96 11.34 -3.17
CA HIS A 75 27.30 11.28 -1.76
C HIS A 75 26.10 11.74 -0.93
N THR A 76 25.89 11.14 0.24
CA THR A 76 25.03 11.72 1.28
C THR A 76 25.69 13.00 1.81
N PHE A 77 25.15 14.15 1.44
CA PHE A 77 25.57 15.43 1.99
C PHE A 77 25.45 15.42 3.53
N SER A 78 26.52 15.83 4.23
CA SER A 78 26.54 15.90 5.70
C SER A 78 25.44 16.84 6.20
N ARG A 79 24.55 16.25 7.00
CA ARG A 79 23.17 16.70 7.27
C ARG A 79 23.06 17.56 8.54
N GLU A 80 24.19 17.98 9.10
CA GLU A 80 24.27 18.54 10.46
C GLU A 80 23.66 19.94 10.62
N LYS A 81 23.40 20.66 9.52
CA LYS A 81 22.82 22.03 9.59
C LYS A 81 21.68 22.31 8.63
N GLN A 82 21.49 21.50 7.58
CA GLN A 82 20.51 21.80 6.56
C GLN A 82 19.06 21.52 7.00
N HIS A 83 18.80 20.44 7.75
CA HIS A 83 17.45 20.17 8.27
C HIS A 83 17.03 21.18 9.35
N LEU A 84 17.99 21.70 10.11
CA LEU A 84 17.76 22.79 11.04
C LEU A 84 17.41 24.09 10.29
N LEU A 85 18.10 24.37 9.18
CA LEU A 85 17.87 25.55 8.32
C LEU A 85 16.60 25.43 7.44
N LEU A 86 16.24 24.23 7.00
CA LEU A 86 14.97 23.93 6.32
C LEU A 86 13.81 24.04 7.33
N GLY A 87 13.98 23.50 8.53
CA GLY A 87 12.98 23.55 9.60
C GLY A 87 12.76 24.94 10.19
N SER A 88 13.79 25.80 10.17
CA SER A 88 13.69 27.22 10.57
C SER A 88 13.20 28.15 9.45
N GLY A 89 12.94 27.62 8.25
CA GLY A 89 12.43 28.38 7.10
C GLY A 89 13.46 29.24 6.36
N VAL A 90 14.77 29.05 6.63
CA VAL A 90 15.86 29.78 5.95
C VAL A 90 16.11 29.22 4.55
N TYR A 91 16.02 27.90 4.37
CA TYR A 91 15.99 27.26 3.06
C TYR A 91 14.57 26.79 2.73
N THR A 92 14.14 27.03 1.49
CA THR A 92 12.81 26.60 1.01
C THR A 92 12.81 25.14 0.57
N ALA A 93 13.84 24.69 -0.15
CA ALA A 93 13.98 23.33 -0.62
C ALA A 93 15.45 22.98 -0.89
N ALA A 94 15.77 21.70 -0.81
CA ALA A 94 17.05 21.15 -1.22
C ALA A 94 16.83 19.79 -1.88
N TYR A 95 17.32 19.64 -3.12
CA TYR A 95 17.08 18.46 -3.92
C TYR A 95 18.23 18.27 -4.92
N PRO A 96 18.56 17.00 -5.28
CA PRO A 96 19.44 16.72 -6.41
C PRO A 96 18.72 17.05 -7.73
N LEU A 97 19.50 17.36 -8.77
CA LEU A 97 18.98 17.66 -10.11
C LEU A 97 18.86 16.37 -10.94
N HIS A 98 17.87 16.33 -11.83
CA HIS A 98 17.77 15.28 -12.84
C HIS A 98 18.69 15.54 -14.05
N ASP A 99 19.13 14.48 -14.72
CA ASP A 99 20.12 14.55 -15.82
C ASP A 99 19.63 15.32 -17.05
N GLY A 100 18.32 15.29 -17.35
CA GLY A 100 17.72 15.99 -18.49
C GLY A 100 16.20 15.84 -18.58
N ASP A 101 15.60 16.48 -19.60
CA ASP A 101 14.17 16.33 -19.90
C ASP A 101 13.90 15.06 -20.72
N ILE A 102 12.68 14.52 -20.59
CA ILE A 102 12.22 13.31 -21.27
C ILE A 102 12.00 13.57 -22.76
N ASN A 103 11.63 14.80 -23.13
CA ASN A 103 11.24 15.18 -24.49
C ASN A 103 12.35 15.86 -25.31
N GLU A 104 13.54 16.07 -24.75
CA GLU A 104 14.65 16.69 -25.49
C GLU A 104 15.23 15.71 -26.53
N GLU A 105 15.37 16.18 -27.78
CA GLU A 105 16.07 15.52 -28.89
C GLU A 105 17.58 15.85 -28.88
N SER A 106 18.21 15.83 -27.72
CA SER A 106 19.67 15.98 -27.64
C SER A 106 20.38 14.66 -27.97
N ALA A 107 21.59 14.75 -28.54
CA ALA A 107 22.40 13.61 -28.97
C ALA A 107 23.03 12.80 -27.81
N GLU A 108 22.91 13.26 -26.56
CA GLU A 108 23.41 12.57 -25.38
C GLU A 108 22.32 11.65 -24.79
N SER A 109 22.67 10.40 -24.53
CA SER A 109 21.76 9.41 -23.95
C SER A 109 21.47 9.76 -22.48
N ASN A 110 20.27 10.29 -22.20
CA ASN A 110 19.81 10.55 -20.84
C ASN A 110 19.33 9.25 -20.17
N ASP A 111 19.90 8.88 -19.01
CA ASP A 111 19.48 7.71 -18.23
C ASP A 111 17.97 7.77 -17.87
N ARG A 112 17.45 8.98 -17.60
CA ARG A 112 16.02 9.23 -17.34
C ARG A 112 15.13 8.90 -18.54
N LYS A 113 15.56 9.24 -19.75
CA LYS A 113 14.81 8.99 -21.00
C LYS A 113 14.79 7.50 -21.30
N LEU A 114 15.94 6.83 -21.16
CA LEU A 114 16.05 5.38 -21.31
C LEU A 114 15.13 4.64 -20.31
N LEU A 115 15.11 5.06 -19.03
CA LEU A 115 14.20 4.52 -18.03
C LEU A 115 12.73 4.73 -18.38
N TYR A 116 12.39 5.85 -19.01
CA TYR A 116 11.01 6.12 -19.43
C TYR A 116 10.59 5.21 -20.60
N GLU A 117 11.46 5.05 -21.60
CA GLU A 117 11.20 4.25 -22.80
C GLU A 117 11.15 2.74 -22.49
N GLU A 118 12.06 2.22 -21.66
CA GLU A 118 12.16 0.78 -21.40
C GLU A 118 11.40 0.29 -20.16
N TRP A 119 10.94 1.18 -19.27
CA TRP A 119 10.30 0.78 -18.00
C TRP A 119 9.06 1.59 -17.62
N ALA A 120 9.13 2.91 -17.55
CA ALA A 120 8.02 3.74 -17.02
C ALA A 120 6.91 4.09 -18.06
N ASN A 121 6.79 3.31 -19.13
CA ASN A 121 5.77 3.45 -20.16
C ASN A 121 4.78 2.28 -20.09
N TYR A 122 3.47 2.58 -20.06
CA TYR A 122 2.40 1.57 -20.05
C TYR A 122 2.49 0.58 -21.21
N SER A 123 3.08 0.97 -22.34
CA SER A 123 3.24 0.11 -23.51
C SER A 123 4.24 -1.04 -23.29
N VAL A 124 5.07 -0.97 -22.25
CA VAL A 124 6.22 -1.85 -22.02
C VAL A 124 6.01 -2.75 -20.78
N PHE A 125 4.76 -2.93 -20.34
CA PHE A 125 4.42 -3.69 -19.14
C PHE A 125 4.83 -5.18 -19.16
N TYR A 126 5.05 -5.76 -20.34
CA TYR A 126 5.38 -7.18 -20.52
C TYR A 126 6.87 -7.49 -20.40
N LYS A 127 7.75 -6.47 -20.43
CA LYS A 127 9.20 -6.66 -20.33
C LYS A 127 9.64 -6.85 -18.88
N TYR A 128 10.81 -7.46 -18.69
CA TYR A 128 11.46 -7.51 -17.38
C TYR A 128 11.88 -6.12 -16.89
N GLN A 129 11.77 -5.90 -15.58
CA GLN A 129 12.17 -4.64 -14.96
C GLN A 129 13.71 -4.49 -14.93
N PRO A 130 14.30 -3.40 -15.46
CA PRO A 130 15.74 -3.17 -15.45
C PRO A 130 16.21 -2.67 -14.08
N ILE A 131 16.23 -3.56 -13.07
CA ILE A 131 16.57 -3.22 -11.68
C ILE A 131 17.95 -2.57 -11.52
N GLY A 132 18.92 -2.92 -12.37
CA GLY A 132 20.25 -2.33 -12.33
C GLY A 132 20.27 -0.84 -12.73
N LEU A 133 19.48 -0.47 -13.74
CA LEU A 133 19.35 0.91 -14.21
C LEU A 133 18.55 1.76 -13.21
N VAL A 134 17.48 1.19 -12.65
CA VAL A 134 16.71 1.83 -11.57
C VAL A 134 17.60 2.07 -10.35
N ARG A 135 18.42 1.10 -9.95
CA ARG A 135 19.40 1.25 -8.85
C ARG A 135 20.39 2.37 -9.15
N LYS A 136 20.93 2.43 -10.38
CA LYS A 136 21.90 3.45 -10.79
C LYS A 136 21.32 4.87 -10.67
N TYR A 137 20.06 5.05 -11.05
CA TYR A 137 19.44 6.38 -11.11
C TYR A 137 18.77 6.81 -9.79
N PHE A 138 18.07 5.91 -9.10
CA PHE A 138 17.29 6.21 -7.90
C PHE A 138 17.95 5.73 -6.59
N GLY A 139 19.03 4.95 -6.67
CA GLY A 139 19.70 4.35 -5.53
C GLY A 139 19.10 3.00 -5.10
N GLU A 140 19.72 2.41 -4.08
CA GLU A 140 19.46 1.02 -3.65
C GLU A 140 18.11 0.87 -2.95
N LYS A 141 17.66 1.90 -2.22
CA LYS A 141 16.37 1.85 -1.50
C LYS A 141 15.17 1.71 -2.44
N ILE A 142 15.17 2.48 -3.53
CA ILE A 142 14.11 2.44 -4.56
C ILE A 142 14.29 1.20 -5.45
N GLY A 143 15.54 0.85 -5.81
CA GLY A 143 15.83 -0.37 -6.54
C GLY A 143 15.34 -1.64 -5.82
N LEU A 144 15.50 -1.71 -4.49
CA LEU A 144 15.05 -2.85 -3.69
C LEU A 144 13.51 -2.97 -3.66
N TYR A 145 12.80 -1.83 -3.61
CA TYR A 145 11.34 -1.80 -3.66
C TYR A 145 10.82 -2.38 -4.97
N PHE A 146 11.33 -1.93 -6.11
CA PHE A 146 10.90 -2.46 -7.41
C PHE A 146 11.32 -3.92 -7.60
N ALA A 147 12.48 -4.33 -7.08
CA ALA A 147 12.88 -5.74 -7.06
C ALA A 147 11.91 -6.61 -6.24
N TRP A 148 11.43 -6.14 -5.09
CA TRP A 148 10.38 -6.81 -4.30
C TRP A 148 9.07 -6.90 -5.07
N LEU A 149 8.63 -5.78 -5.64
CA LEU A 149 7.38 -5.69 -6.39
C LEU A 149 7.38 -6.64 -7.59
N GLY A 150 8.44 -6.64 -8.39
CA GLY A 150 8.58 -7.52 -9.55
C GLY A 150 8.52 -9.01 -9.17
N LEU A 151 9.19 -9.39 -8.07
CA LEU A 151 9.13 -10.77 -7.57
C LEU A 151 7.73 -11.15 -7.08
N TYR A 152 7.07 -10.24 -6.36
CA TYR A 152 5.71 -10.43 -5.89
C TYR A 152 4.73 -10.63 -7.05
N THR A 153 4.80 -9.79 -8.09
CA THR A 153 3.99 -9.96 -9.30
C THR A 153 4.28 -11.27 -10.02
N GLN A 154 5.56 -11.66 -10.14
CA GLN A 154 5.94 -12.93 -10.78
C GLN A 154 5.37 -14.14 -10.02
N MET A 155 5.41 -14.13 -8.69
CA MET A 155 4.87 -15.21 -7.87
C MET A 155 3.34 -15.23 -7.83
N LEU A 156 2.66 -14.10 -8.10
CA LEU A 156 1.20 -14.07 -8.24
C LEU A 156 0.68 -14.78 -9.50
N ILE A 157 1.49 -14.91 -10.56
CA ILE A 157 1.09 -15.59 -11.80
C ILE A 157 0.68 -17.05 -11.57
N PRO A 158 1.49 -17.93 -10.94
CA PRO A 158 1.04 -19.30 -10.68
C PRO A 158 -0.15 -19.35 -9.72
N ALA A 159 -0.24 -18.42 -8.76
CA ALA A 159 -1.38 -18.37 -7.84
C ALA A 159 -2.70 -18.00 -8.55
N SER A 160 -2.65 -17.04 -9.49
CA SER A 160 -3.82 -16.65 -10.28
C SER A 160 -4.23 -17.76 -11.24
N LEU A 161 -3.28 -18.47 -11.86
CA LEU A 161 -3.57 -19.60 -12.75
C LEU A 161 -4.32 -20.71 -12.02
N VAL A 162 -3.83 -21.14 -10.85
CA VAL A 162 -4.49 -22.15 -10.02
C VAL A 162 -5.87 -21.64 -9.56
N GLY A 163 -5.97 -20.37 -9.15
CA GLY A 163 -7.24 -19.75 -8.77
C GLY A 163 -8.29 -19.76 -9.88
N VAL A 164 -7.91 -19.43 -11.12
CA VAL A 164 -8.80 -19.48 -12.29
C VAL A 164 -9.22 -20.92 -12.60
N ILE A 165 -8.33 -21.90 -12.51
CA ILE A 165 -8.66 -23.31 -12.71
C ILE A 165 -9.71 -23.78 -11.70
N VAL A 166 -9.53 -23.43 -10.42
CA VAL A 166 -10.47 -23.79 -9.34
C VAL A 166 -11.83 -23.10 -9.55
N PHE A 167 -11.83 -21.84 -9.98
CA PHE A 167 -13.05 -21.11 -10.32
C PHE A 167 -13.79 -21.74 -11.51
N LEU A 168 -13.08 -22.10 -12.58
CA LEU A 168 -13.66 -22.78 -13.74
C LEU A 168 -14.21 -24.17 -13.38
N TYR A 169 -13.56 -24.89 -12.46
CA TYR A 169 -14.08 -26.13 -11.92
C TYR A 169 -15.40 -25.91 -11.14
N GLY A 170 -15.49 -24.82 -10.36
CA GLY A 170 -16.73 -24.38 -9.72
C GLY A 170 -17.84 -24.08 -10.72
N CYS A 171 -17.52 -23.40 -11.83
CA CYS A 171 -18.47 -23.16 -12.92
C CYS A 171 -18.96 -24.46 -13.57
N ALA A 172 -18.05 -25.41 -13.82
CA ALA A 172 -18.39 -26.67 -14.50
C ALA A 172 -19.28 -27.59 -13.65
N THR A 173 -19.14 -27.55 -12.32
CA THR A 173 -19.84 -28.43 -11.37
C THR A 173 -21.10 -27.81 -10.76
N VAL A 174 -21.47 -26.59 -11.14
CA VAL A 174 -22.57 -25.84 -10.52
C VAL A 174 -23.94 -26.50 -10.71
N ASP A 175 -24.16 -27.17 -11.84
CA ASP A 175 -25.43 -27.82 -12.17
C ASP A 175 -25.53 -29.26 -11.66
N ASP A 176 -24.40 -29.87 -11.26
CA ASP A 176 -24.33 -31.24 -10.74
C ASP A 176 -24.46 -31.32 -9.21
N ASN A 177 -24.43 -30.18 -8.53
CA ASN A 177 -24.44 -30.13 -7.07
C ASN A 177 -25.84 -30.41 -6.47
N ILE A 178 -25.96 -31.50 -5.72
CA ILE A 178 -27.22 -31.99 -5.14
C ILE A 178 -27.91 -30.94 -4.24
N PRO A 179 -27.24 -30.28 -3.26
CA PRO A 179 -27.88 -29.28 -2.41
C PRO A 179 -28.40 -28.06 -3.17
N SER A 180 -27.65 -27.58 -4.18
CA SER A 180 -28.10 -26.46 -5.02
C SER A 180 -29.33 -26.86 -5.83
N MET A 181 -29.36 -28.09 -6.35
CA MET A 181 -30.51 -28.62 -7.09
C MET A 181 -31.73 -28.85 -6.20
N GLU A 182 -31.57 -29.30 -4.95
CA GLU A 182 -32.67 -29.43 -3.98
C GLU A 182 -33.34 -28.10 -3.63
N ILE A 183 -32.54 -27.03 -3.47
CA ILE A 183 -33.03 -25.66 -3.24
C ILE A 183 -33.78 -25.13 -4.46
N CYS A 184 -33.27 -25.43 -5.66
CA CYS A 184 -33.86 -24.97 -6.92
C CYS A 184 -35.07 -25.80 -7.39
N HIS A 185 -35.32 -26.97 -6.80
CA HIS A 185 -36.34 -27.89 -7.29
C HIS A 185 -37.76 -27.37 -7.03
N PRO A 186 -38.60 -27.17 -8.08
CA PRO A 186 -39.90 -26.51 -7.94
C PRO A 186 -40.96 -27.33 -7.20
N ARG A 187 -40.75 -28.65 -7.03
CA ARG A 187 -41.66 -29.51 -6.23
C ARG A 187 -41.53 -29.29 -4.72
N ASN A 188 -40.42 -28.72 -4.25
CA ASN A 188 -40.19 -28.51 -2.83
C ASN A 188 -40.78 -27.16 -2.40
N ASN A 189 -42.05 -27.16 -1.99
CA ASN A 189 -42.76 -25.95 -1.56
C ASN A 189 -42.45 -25.60 -0.09
N ILE A 190 -41.17 -25.47 0.26
CA ILE A 190 -40.70 -25.18 1.62
C ILE A 190 -40.86 -23.67 1.88
N THR A 191 -41.66 -23.32 2.89
CA THR A 191 -41.87 -21.94 3.35
C THR A 191 -40.96 -21.62 4.52
N MET A 192 -40.17 -20.56 4.37
CA MET A 192 -39.23 -20.07 5.37
C MET A 192 -39.84 -18.94 6.23
N CYS A 193 -39.34 -18.81 7.45
CA CYS A 193 -39.76 -17.77 8.39
C CYS A 193 -39.40 -16.36 7.90
N PRO A 194 -40.18 -15.34 8.29
CA PRO A 194 -39.87 -13.96 7.98
C PRO A 194 -38.62 -13.48 8.73
N LEU A 195 -37.78 -12.73 8.04
CA LEU A 195 -36.48 -12.21 8.52
C LEU A 195 -36.61 -10.92 9.34
N CYS A 196 -37.85 -10.47 9.61
CA CYS A 196 -38.14 -9.18 10.22
C CYS A 196 -39.40 -9.27 11.09
N ASP A 197 -39.46 -8.43 12.12
CA ASP A 197 -40.48 -8.57 13.17
C ASP A 197 -41.87 -8.04 12.80
N ARG A 198 -42.00 -7.08 11.86
CA ARG A 198 -43.31 -6.45 11.54
C ARG A 198 -43.75 -6.50 10.07
N VAL A 199 -42.89 -6.19 9.08
CA VAL A 199 -43.31 -5.91 7.69
C VAL A 199 -42.81 -6.93 6.65
N CYS A 200 -42.47 -8.14 7.09
CA CYS A 200 -41.91 -9.18 6.22
C CYS A 200 -42.87 -10.38 6.11
N SER A 201 -43.16 -10.79 4.87
CA SER A 201 -43.97 -11.98 4.58
C SER A 201 -43.12 -13.25 4.64
N TYR A 202 -43.78 -14.39 4.82
CA TYR A 202 -43.17 -15.70 4.54
C TYR A 202 -42.68 -15.75 3.10
N TRP A 203 -41.58 -16.46 2.87
CA TRP A 203 -40.93 -16.57 1.57
C TRP A 203 -40.65 -18.03 1.22
N LYS A 204 -40.53 -18.34 -0.07
CA LYS A 204 -40.28 -19.70 -0.55
C LYS A 204 -38.79 -19.94 -0.75
N LEU A 205 -38.30 -21.11 -0.35
CA LEU A 205 -36.88 -21.45 -0.50
C LEU A 205 -36.39 -21.38 -1.95
N SER A 206 -37.24 -21.71 -2.93
CA SER A 206 -36.90 -21.70 -4.35
C SER A 206 -36.49 -20.33 -4.90
N THR A 207 -36.87 -19.21 -4.25
CA THR A 207 -36.45 -17.86 -4.67
C THR A 207 -34.97 -17.60 -4.41
N ALA A 208 -34.34 -18.39 -3.53
CA ALA A 208 -32.91 -18.32 -3.20
C ALA A 208 -32.00 -19.13 -4.14
N CYS A 209 -32.56 -19.80 -5.15
CA CYS A 209 -31.83 -20.67 -6.08
C CYS A 209 -30.60 -19.98 -6.70
N GLY A 210 -30.73 -18.72 -7.16
CA GLY A 210 -29.62 -17.99 -7.77
C GLY A 210 -28.46 -17.75 -6.80
N THR A 211 -28.76 -17.42 -5.54
CA THR A 211 -27.73 -17.22 -4.49
C THR A 211 -27.09 -18.52 -4.05
N ALA A 212 -27.84 -19.63 -4.03
CA ALA A 212 -27.32 -20.95 -3.69
C ALA A 212 -26.36 -21.48 -4.76
N ARG A 213 -26.68 -21.27 -6.05
CA ARG A 213 -25.79 -21.58 -7.17
C ARG A 213 -24.53 -20.73 -7.16
N ALA A 214 -24.67 -19.43 -6.89
CA ALA A 214 -23.52 -18.54 -6.75
C ALA A 214 -22.63 -18.91 -5.56
N SER A 215 -23.20 -19.39 -4.44
CA SER A 215 -22.42 -19.82 -3.28
C SER A 215 -21.54 -21.04 -3.60
N HIS A 216 -22.07 -22.04 -4.32
CA HIS A 216 -21.31 -23.22 -4.74
C HIS A 216 -20.12 -22.91 -5.67
N LEU A 217 -20.17 -21.79 -6.39
CA LEU A 217 -19.04 -21.33 -7.21
C LEU A 217 -17.80 -21.00 -6.35
N PHE A 218 -18.02 -20.56 -5.12
CA PHE A 218 -16.97 -20.18 -4.16
C PHE A 218 -16.75 -21.22 -3.06
N ASP A 219 -17.77 -22.01 -2.74
CA ASP A 219 -17.74 -23.09 -1.75
C ASP A 219 -17.78 -24.44 -2.47
N ASN A 220 -16.61 -24.89 -2.91
CA ASN A 220 -16.41 -26.13 -3.65
C ASN A 220 -15.25 -26.90 -3.00
N PRO A 221 -15.27 -28.24 -2.93
CA PRO A 221 -14.12 -29.05 -2.50
C PRO A 221 -12.74 -28.62 -3.05
N ALA A 222 -12.66 -28.10 -4.28
CA ALA A 222 -11.43 -27.60 -4.89
C ALA A 222 -10.86 -26.33 -4.21
N THR A 223 -11.69 -25.51 -3.55
CA THR A 223 -11.22 -24.34 -2.80
C THR A 223 -10.47 -24.73 -1.53
N VAL A 224 -10.78 -25.89 -0.94
CA VAL A 224 -9.98 -26.48 0.14
C VAL A 224 -8.58 -26.84 -0.35
N PHE A 225 -8.43 -27.42 -1.54
CA PHE A 225 -7.09 -27.65 -2.11
C PHE A 225 -6.35 -26.32 -2.34
N PHE A 226 -7.03 -25.33 -2.91
CA PHE A 226 -6.48 -24.00 -3.15
C PHE A 226 -6.00 -23.33 -1.85
N SER A 227 -6.66 -23.57 -0.72
CA SER A 227 -6.25 -23.06 0.58
C SER A 227 -4.86 -23.48 1.02
N ILE A 228 -4.60 -24.78 0.93
CA ILE A 228 -3.34 -25.41 1.32
C ILE A 228 -2.25 -24.89 0.37
N PHE A 229 -2.57 -24.82 -0.92
CA PHE A 229 -1.69 -24.24 -1.92
C PHE A 229 -1.33 -22.78 -1.59
N MET A 230 -2.30 -21.93 -1.23
CA MET A 230 -2.02 -20.52 -0.90
C MET A 230 -1.19 -20.35 0.37
N ALA A 231 -1.39 -21.20 1.39
CA ALA A 231 -0.56 -21.20 2.58
C ALA A 231 0.90 -21.58 2.26
N LEU A 232 1.10 -22.63 1.44
CA LEU A 232 2.43 -23.03 0.97
C LEU A 232 3.07 -21.99 0.06
N TRP A 233 2.28 -21.37 -0.82
CA TRP A 233 2.71 -20.29 -1.70
C TRP A 233 3.24 -19.10 -0.90
N ALA A 234 2.55 -18.70 0.16
CA ALA A 234 2.98 -17.57 1.00
C ALA A 234 4.30 -17.86 1.72
N ALA A 235 4.46 -19.07 2.25
CA ALA A 235 5.74 -19.50 2.83
C ALA A 235 6.86 -19.53 1.79
N MET A 236 6.59 -20.08 0.59
CA MET A 236 7.54 -20.13 -0.51
C MET A 236 7.93 -18.73 -1.00
N PHE A 237 6.98 -17.81 -1.10
CA PHE A 237 7.21 -16.41 -1.47
C PHE A 237 8.16 -15.73 -0.49
N MET A 238 7.91 -15.85 0.81
CA MET A 238 8.76 -15.24 1.84
C MET A 238 10.19 -15.79 1.80
N GLU A 239 10.37 -17.10 1.66
CA GLU A 239 11.69 -17.71 1.55
C GLU A 239 12.41 -17.34 0.23
N HIS A 240 11.67 -17.28 -0.87
CA HIS A 240 12.21 -16.85 -2.16
C HIS A 240 12.63 -15.38 -2.14
N TRP A 241 11.84 -14.51 -1.51
CA TRP A 241 12.20 -13.10 -1.31
C TRP A 241 13.47 -12.96 -0.46
N LYS A 242 13.56 -13.64 0.70
CA LYS A 242 14.78 -13.61 1.53
C LYS A 242 16.02 -14.02 0.74
N ARG A 243 15.93 -15.08 -0.07
CA ARG A 243 17.04 -15.53 -0.94
C ARG A 243 17.38 -14.49 -2.01
N ARG A 244 16.38 -13.90 -2.66
CA ARG A 244 16.58 -12.86 -3.67
C ARG A 244 17.19 -11.60 -3.07
N GLN A 245 16.69 -11.15 -1.92
CA GLN A 245 17.24 -10.03 -1.15
C GLN A 245 18.70 -10.27 -0.80
N MET A 246 19.07 -11.46 -0.31
CA MET A 246 20.47 -11.78 -0.02
C MET A 246 21.37 -11.76 -1.27
N ARG A 247 20.87 -12.26 -2.41
CA ARG A 247 21.61 -12.17 -3.68
C ARG A 247 21.81 -10.72 -4.13
N LEU A 248 20.77 -9.90 -4.07
CA LEU A 248 20.86 -8.48 -4.41
C LEU A 248 21.77 -7.73 -3.44
N ASN A 249 21.71 -8.03 -2.14
CA ASN A 249 22.63 -7.45 -1.16
C ASN A 249 24.10 -7.78 -1.47
N TYR A 250 24.37 -8.97 -2.00
CA TYR A 250 25.69 -9.37 -2.46
C TYR A 250 26.07 -8.69 -3.79
N GLU A 251 25.24 -8.78 -4.82
CA GLU A 251 25.45 -8.14 -6.14
C GLU A 251 25.58 -6.61 -6.04
N TRP A 252 24.91 -6.02 -5.04
CA TRP A 252 24.91 -4.58 -4.78
C TRP A 252 25.89 -4.19 -3.68
N ASP A 253 26.68 -5.16 -3.19
CA ASP A 253 27.80 -4.91 -2.29
C ASP A 253 27.41 -4.25 -0.95
N LEU A 254 26.13 -4.36 -0.57
CA LEU A 254 25.50 -3.71 0.59
C LEU A 254 25.91 -4.32 1.95
N THR A 255 26.64 -5.45 1.96
CA THR A 255 27.07 -6.10 3.19
C THR A 255 28.17 -5.27 3.88
N GLY A 256 27.84 -4.67 5.04
CA GLY A 256 28.80 -3.94 5.90
C GLY A 256 28.56 -2.43 6.04
N PHE A 257 27.46 -1.88 5.51
CA PHE A 257 27.08 -0.46 5.64
C PHE A 257 26.26 -0.14 6.91
N GLU A 258 26.08 -1.08 7.83
CA GLU A 258 25.23 -0.91 9.01
C GLU A 258 25.89 -0.18 10.21
N ASP A 259 27.18 0.16 10.10
CA ASP A 259 27.97 0.74 11.20
C ASP A 259 28.13 2.28 11.15
N GLU A 260 27.33 3.01 10.38
CA GLU A 260 27.29 4.47 10.50
C GLU A 260 26.41 4.88 11.68
N GLU A 261 26.96 5.70 12.59
CA GLU A 261 26.20 6.28 13.70
C GLU A 261 25.06 7.16 13.14
N ASP A 262 23.84 6.61 13.15
CA ASP A 262 22.63 7.34 12.74
C ASP A 262 22.55 8.70 13.45
N HIS A 263 22.70 9.79 12.68
CA HIS A 263 22.62 11.13 13.22
C HIS A 263 21.23 11.40 13.85
N PRO A 264 21.20 12.07 15.02
CA PRO A 264 19.94 12.42 15.65
C PRO A 264 19.13 13.41 14.79
N ARG A 265 17.80 13.30 14.86
CA ARG A 265 16.89 14.15 14.07
C ARG A 265 16.96 15.62 14.53
N ALA A 266 16.91 16.57 13.60
CA ALA A 266 16.99 18.01 13.90
C ALA A 266 15.92 18.50 14.91
N GLU A 267 14.68 17.98 14.85
CA GLU A 267 13.64 18.31 15.84
C GLU A 267 13.97 17.82 17.26
N TYR A 268 14.66 16.67 17.36
CA TYR A 268 15.13 16.13 18.63
C TYR A 268 16.22 17.04 19.21
N GLU A 269 17.19 17.43 18.37
CA GLU A 269 18.25 18.35 18.78
C GLU A 269 17.73 19.74 19.15
N PHE A 270 16.76 20.28 18.40
CA PHE A 270 16.12 21.56 18.74
C PHE A 270 15.43 21.51 20.11
N ARG A 271 14.69 20.43 20.40
CA ARG A 271 14.05 20.26 21.73
C ARG A 271 15.06 20.08 22.85
N VAL A 272 16.17 19.38 22.59
CA VAL A 272 17.27 19.24 23.55
C VAL A 272 17.94 20.59 23.81
N MET A 273 18.22 21.35 22.76
CA MET A 273 18.78 22.71 22.83
C MET A 273 17.85 23.67 23.56
N GLN A 274 16.55 23.62 23.30
CA GLN A 274 15.56 24.44 24.01
C GLN A 274 15.49 24.07 25.50
N LYS A 275 15.55 22.77 25.84
CA LYS A 275 15.63 22.31 27.23
C LYS A 275 16.94 22.72 27.91
N SER A 276 18.08 22.71 27.21
CA SER A 276 19.36 23.16 27.77
C SER A 276 19.36 24.68 28.00
N LEU A 277 18.88 25.47 27.03
CA LEU A 277 18.71 26.92 27.15
C LEU A 277 17.78 27.31 28.32
N SER A 278 16.71 26.55 28.54
CA SER A 278 15.78 26.80 29.66
C SER A 278 16.34 26.37 31.03
N LYS A 279 17.37 25.51 31.07
CA LYS A 279 18.04 25.05 32.30
C LYS A 279 19.35 25.78 32.59
N ASP A 280 19.92 26.53 31.65
CA ASP A 280 21.13 27.34 31.88
C ASP A 280 20.96 28.51 32.88
N GLN A 281 19.77 28.72 33.44
CA GLN A 281 19.58 29.52 34.67
C GLN A 281 19.81 28.72 35.97
N LYS A 282 19.92 27.39 35.93
CA LYS A 282 20.21 26.52 37.09
C LYS A 282 21.18 25.38 36.69
N SER A 283 22.46 25.65 36.94
CA SER A 283 23.61 24.72 37.01
C SER A 283 24.17 24.09 35.72
N GLN A 284 25.49 24.29 35.57
CA GLN A 284 26.40 23.78 34.54
C GLN A 284 26.59 22.25 34.58
N HIS A 285 26.84 21.70 33.38
CA HIS A 285 27.48 20.40 33.10
C HIS A 285 26.72 19.10 33.43
N LYS A 286 25.84 18.70 32.50
CA LYS A 286 25.81 17.33 31.93
C LYS A 286 24.88 17.31 30.72
N VAL A 287 25.34 16.78 29.59
CA VAL A 287 24.47 16.43 28.45
C VAL A 287 23.65 15.20 28.88
N GLU A 288 22.57 15.44 29.61
CA GLU A 288 21.67 14.39 30.08
C GLU A 288 20.74 13.93 28.97
N LYS A 289 20.80 12.63 28.66
CA LYS A 289 19.79 11.93 27.85
C LYS A 289 18.39 12.25 28.43
N LEU A 290 17.39 12.51 27.58
CA LEU A 290 16.00 12.73 28.03
C LEU A 290 15.60 11.62 29.01
N ASN A 291 15.19 12.04 30.21
CA ASN A 291 14.91 11.16 31.35
C ASN A 291 13.77 10.17 31.03
N TYR A 292 13.90 8.92 31.48
CA TYR A 292 12.93 7.85 31.24
C TYR A 292 11.53 8.17 31.83
N GLN A 293 11.50 8.94 32.92
CA GLN A 293 10.28 9.40 33.58
C GLN A 293 9.48 10.45 32.80
N ASP A 294 10.12 11.26 31.94
CA ASP A 294 9.43 12.20 31.04
C ASP A 294 8.83 11.47 29.83
N ARG A 295 9.40 10.33 29.44
CA ARG A 295 8.97 9.53 28.28
C ARG A 295 7.85 8.55 28.58
N LEU A 296 7.81 8.01 29.81
CA LEU A 296 6.76 7.10 30.28
C LEU A 296 5.33 7.66 30.09
N PRO A 297 5.00 8.90 30.51
CA PRO A 297 3.65 9.43 30.29
C PRO A 297 3.34 9.58 28.80
N ALA A 298 4.32 9.97 27.97
CA ALA A 298 4.13 10.05 26.51
C ALA A 298 3.86 8.68 25.86
N TYR A 299 4.57 7.62 26.28
CA TYR A 299 4.29 6.26 25.82
C TYR A 299 2.91 5.76 26.29
N MET A 300 2.54 6.03 27.54
CA MET A 300 1.23 5.64 28.06
C MET A 300 0.10 6.39 27.36
N THR A 301 0.24 7.71 27.11
CA THR A 301 -0.74 8.46 26.33
C THR A 301 -0.85 7.95 24.90
N ASN A 302 0.25 7.48 24.29
CA ASN A 302 0.21 6.94 22.93
C ASN A 302 -0.47 5.59 22.86
N ILE A 303 -0.20 4.70 23.83
CA ILE A 303 -0.90 3.41 23.90
C ILE A 303 -2.40 3.63 24.13
N VAL A 304 -2.76 4.52 25.07
CA VAL A 304 -4.16 4.87 25.34
C VAL A 304 -4.83 5.48 24.12
N MET A 305 -4.16 6.40 23.41
CA MET A 305 -4.69 7.01 22.20
C MET A 305 -4.84 5.99 21.06
N MET A 306 -3.88 5.07 20.90
CA MET A 306 -3.97 3.97 19.91
C MET A 306 -5.15 3.04 20.22
N LEU A 307 -5.33 2.66 21.49
CA LEU A 307 -6.49 1.86 21.91
C LEU A 307 -7.82 2.59 21.69
N LEU A 308 -7.86 3.90 21.96
CA LEU A 308 -9.04 4.72 21.68
C LEU A 308 -9.35 4.74 20.18
N MET A 309 -8.35 4.90 19.32
CA MET A 309 -8.56 4.90 17.86
C MET A 309 -9.02 3.54 17.34
N ILE A 310 -8.52 2.44 17.92
CA ILE A 310 -9.06 1.10 17.65
C ILE A 310 -10.52 1.03 18.12
N GLY A 311 -10.86 1.54 19.30
CA GLY A 311 -12.24 1.64 19.77
C GLY A 311 -13.15 2.43 18.82
N VAL A 312 -12.65 3.51 18.23
CA VAL A 312 -13.37 4.29 17.20
C VAL A 312 -13.66 3.43 15.97
N THR A 313 -12.73 2.59 15.50
CA THR A 313 -13.01 1.68 14.37
C THR A 313 -14.19 0.76 14.68
N PHE A 314 -14.22 0.16 15.87
CA PHE A 314 -15.32 -0.71 16.28
C PHE A 314 -16.65 0.05 16.39
N ALA A 315 -16.63 1.27 16.93
CA ALA A 315 -17.82 2.11 17.03
C ALA A 315 -18.38 2.49 15.65
N ILE A 316 -17.50 2.79 14.68
CA ILE A 316 -17.91 3.11 13.31
C ILE A 316 -18.48 1.89 12.58
N VAL A 317 -17.84 0.72 12.71
CA VAL A 317 -18.39 -0.53 12.17
C VAL A 317 -19.76 -0.83 12.77
N PHE A 318 -19.90 -0.65 14.09
CA PHE A 318 -21.19 -0.76 14.76
C PHE A 318 -22.22 0.26 14.23
N GLY A 319 -21.81 1.49 13.96
CA GLY A 319 -22.65 2.51 13.33
C GLY A 319 -23.12 2.13 11.92
N VAL A 320 -22.24 1.58 11.08
CA VAL A 320 -22.61 1.07 9.74
C VAL A 320 -23.60 -0.10 9.84
N ILE A 321 -23.46 -0.95 10.86
CA ILE A 321 -24.42 -2.03 11.14
C ILE A 321 -25.79 -1.46 11.50
N LEU A 322 -25.86 -0.48 12.40
CA LEU A 322 -27.12 0.19 12.74
C LEU A 322 -27.76 0.88 11.53
N TYR A 323 -26.95 1.48 10.65
CA TYR A 323 -27.42 2.02 9.38
C TYR A 323 -28.05 0.95 8.48
N ARG A 324 -27.42 -0.23 8.35
CA ARG A 324 -27.98 -1.36 7.58
C ARG A 324 -29.31 -1.84 8.15
N ILE A 325 -29.38 -2.00 9.47
CA ILE A 325 -30.59 -2.45 10.16
C ILE A 325 -31.74 -1.45 9.97
N SER A 326 -31.47 -0.16 10.19
CA SER A 326 -32.49 0.89 10.08
C SER A 326 -32.99 1.09 8.63
N THR A 327 -32.08 1.09 7.65
CA THR A 327 -32.48 1.23 6.23
C THR A 327 -33.22 0.01 5.71
N LYS A 328 -32.82 -1.21 6.10
CA LYS A 328 -33.57 -2.44 5.78
C LYS A 328 -35.00 -2.35 6.32
N ALA A 329 -35.19 -1.93 7.56
CA ALA A 329 -36.51 -1.76 8.15
C ALA A 329 -37.34 -0.68 7.41
N ALA A 330 -36.74 0.46 7.08
CA ALA A 330 -37.42 1.56 6.39
C ALA A 330 -37.85 1.19 4.95
N LEU A 331 -36.98 0.52 4.19
CA LEU A 331 -37.26 0.10 2.82
C LEU A 331 -38.31 -1.01 2.72
N HIS A 332 -38.36 -1.92 3.71
CA HIS A 332 -39.44 -2.90 3.81
C HIS A 332 -40.79 -2.27 4.18
N MET A 333 -40.79 -1.08 4.78
CA MET A 333 -41.98 -0.29 5.11
C MET A 333 -42.39 0.69 4.00
N SER A 334 -41.61 0.80 2.92
CA SER A 334 -41.92 1.67 1.78
C SER A 334 -43.15 1.17 1.01
N SER A 335 -44.04 2.11 0.65
CA SER A 335 -45.29 1.84 -0.07
C SER A 335 -45.08 1.39 -1.54
N ASN A 336 -43.93 1.71 -2.13
CA ASN A 336 -43.65 1.45 -3.55
C ASN A 336 -43.25 -0.02 -3.80
N PRO A 337 -43.98 -0.78 -4.65
CA PRO A 337 -43.75 -2.22 -4.84
C PRO A 337 -42.45 -2.54 -5.59
N THR A 338 -41.99 -1.64 -6.46
CA THR A 338 -40.70 -1.76 -7.17
C THR A 338 -39.52 -1.69 -6.22
N THR A 339 -39.57 -0.76 -5.26
CA THR A 339 -38.54 -0.62 -4.23
C THR A 339 -38.49 -1.85 -3.33
N ARG A 340 -39.66 -2.44 -3.03
CA ARG A 340 -39.81 -3.64 -2.17
C ARG A 340 -39.14 -4.89 -2.76
N ASN A 341 -39.15 -5.04 -4.09
CA ASN A 341 -38.54 -6.19 -4.77
C ASN A 341 -37.00 -6.12 -4.84
N HIS A 342 -36.42 -4.92 -4.81
CA HIS A 342 -34.96 -4.73 -4.89
C HIS A 342 -34.30 -4.35 -3.56
N VAL A 343 -35.04 -4.32 -2.44
CA VAL A 343 -34.53 -3.87 -1.13
C VAL A 343 -33.23 -4.55 -0.73
N GLN A 344 -33.18 -5.89 -0.79
CA GLN A 344 -32.01 -6.64 -0.33
C GLN A 344 -30.76 -6.30 -1.15
N LEU A 345 -30.88 -6.15 -2.46
CA LEU A 345 -29.75 -5.82 -3.33
C LEU A 345 -29.30 -4.37 -3.12
N THR A 346 -30.25 -3.43 -3.06
CA THR A 346 -29.97 -2.01 -2.84
C THR A 346 -29.30 -1.79 -1.49
N VAL A 347 -29.83 -2.35 -0.39
CA VAL A 347 -29.24 -2.19 0.96
C VAL A 347 -27.83 -2.77 1.04
N LYS A 348 -27.58 -3.95 0.46
CA LYS A 348 -26.25 -4.56 0.44
C LYS A 348 -25.25 -3.70 -0.32
N THR A 349 -25.64 -3.21 -1.49
CA THR A 349 -24.78 -2.41 -2.36
C THR A 349 -24.49 -1.04 -1.76
N THR A 350 -25.52 -0.31 -1.29
CA THR A 350 -25.33 1.01 -0.68
C THR A 350 -24.51 0.92 0.59
N ALA A 351 -24.71 -0.11 1.41
CA ALA A 351 -23.96 -0.26 2.64
C ALA A 351 -22.52 -0.76 2.41
N ALA A 352 -22.25 -1.47 1.32
CA ALA A 352 -20.87 -1.77 0.91
C ALA A 352 -20.14 -0.49 0.44
N ILE A 353 -20.82 0.37 -0.34
CA ILE A 353 -20.27 1.66 -0.80
C ILE A 353 -20.01 2.60 0.39
N ILE A 354 -20.97 2.75 1.31
CA ILE A 354 -20.78 3.58 2.51
C ILE A 354 -19.60 3.08 3.33
N ASN A 355 -19.51 1.76 3.54
CA ASN A 355 -18.38 1.17 4.25
C ASN A 355 -17.04 1.45 3.54
N LEU A 356 -16.99 1.38 2.21
CA LEU A 356 -15.81 1.75 1.43
C LEU A 356 -15.42 3.22 1.63
N VAL A 357 -16.37 4.15 1.50
CA VAL A 357 -16.11 5.59 1.68
C VAL A 357 -15.59 5.89 3.08
N VAL A 358 -16.18 5.26 4.10
CA VAL A 358 -15.76 5.39 5.50
C VAL A 358 -14.33 4.87 5.69
N ILE A 359 -13.99 3.69 5.14
CA ILE A 359 -12.64 3.13 5.21
C ILE A 359 -11.63 4.10 4.57
N LEU A 360 -11.94 4.66 3.40
CA LEU A 360 -11.04 5.59 2.70
C LEU A 360 -10.77 6.87 3.50
N ILE A 361 -11.81 7.47 4.09
CA ILE A 361 -11.67 8.68 4.92
C ILE A 361 -10.85 8.37 6.17
N LEU A 362 -11.14 7.25 6.84
CA LEU A 362 -10.45 6.85 8.06
C LEU A 362 -8.98 6.50 7.81
N ASP A 363 -8.64 5.86 6.68
CA ASP A 363 -7.25 5.52 6.34
C ASP A 363 -6.36 6.78 6.26
N GLU A 364 -6.88 7.90 5.75
CA GLU A 364 -6.18 9.18 5.73
C GLU A 364 -6.08 9.84 7.10
N VAL A 365 -7.18 9.85 7.86
CA VAL A 365 -7.20 10.37 9.23
C VAL A 365 -6.22 9.60 10.11
N TYR A 366 -6.18 8.27 10.01
CA TYR A 366 -5.25 7.43 10.75
C TYR A 366 -3.80 7.66 10.34
N GLY A 367 -3.53 7.89 9.05
CA GLY A 367 -2.20 8.29 8.58
C GLY A 367 -1.74 9.64 9.17
N ALA A 368 -2.63 10.62 9.20
CA ALA A 368 -2.33 11.94 9.79
C ALA A 368 -2.12 11.86 11.32
N VAL A 369 -2.98 11.13 12.03
CA VAL A 369 -2.89 10.95 13.48
C VAL A 369 -1.64 10.15 13.86
N ALA A 370 -1.30 9.09 13.11
CA ALA A 370 -0.07 8.33 13.37
C ALA A 370 1.18 9.21 13.23
N ARG A 371 1.26 10.05 12.18
CA ARG A 371 2.33 11.03 12.02
C ARG A 371 2.38 12.00 13.18
N TRP A 372 1.25 12.60 13.55
CA TRP A 372 1.18 13.53 14.70
C TRP A 372 1.65 12.87 16.00
N LEU A 373 1.20 11.64 16.28
CA LEU A 373 1.58 10.88 17.47
C LEU A 373 3.08 10.59 17.50
N THR A 374 3.67 10.23 16.36
CA THR A 374 5.13 10.00 16.26
C THR A 374 5.97 11.26 16.43
N VAL A 375 5.47 12.43 16.00
CA VAL A 375 6.15 13.72 16.23
C VAL A 375 6.10 14.10 17.72
N LEU A 376 5.02 13.74 18.41
CA LEU A 376 4.94 13.92 19.87
C LEU A 376 5.92 13.01 20.63
N GLU A 377 6.23 11.82 20.13
CA GLU A 377 7.18 10.88 20.77
C GLU A 377 8.64 11.35 20.78
N VAL A 378 9.01 12.26 19.87
CA VAL A 378 10.38 12.77 19.71
C VAL A 378 11.42 11.64 19.64
N PRO A 379 11.32 10.74 18.64
CA PRO A 379 12.33 9.70 18.46
C PRO A 379 13.69 10.33 18.18
N LYS A 380 14.74 9.63 18.62
CA LYS A 380 16.13 10.11 18.53
C LYS A 380 16.64 10.11 17.08
N THR A 381 16.36 9.05 16.33
CA THR A 381 16.86 8.83 14.95
C THR A 381 15.72 8.74 13.95
N ASP A 382 16.00 9.04 12.68
CA ASP A 382 15.01 8.91 11.58
C ASP A 382 14.58 7.46 11.36
N LYS A 383 15.52 6.51 11.49
CA LYS A 383 15.20 5.07 11.46
C LYS A 383 14.15 4.71 12.51
N SER A 384 14.34 5.15 13.76
CA SER A 384 13.37 4.89 14.82
C SER A 384 12.05 5.63 14.60
N PHE A 385 12.07 6.84 14.01
CA PHE A 385 10.84 7.54 13.62
C PHE A 385 10.04 6.74 12.59
N GLU A 386 10.68 6.31 11.50
CA GLU A 386 10.05 5.54 10.43
C GLU A 386 9.52 4.20 10.95
N GLU A 387 10.30 3.44 11.70
CA GLU A 387 9.87 2.16 12.28
C GLU A 387 8.61 2.31 13.16
N ARG A 388 8.60 3.34 14.03
CA ARG A 388 7.45 3.62 14.90
C ARG A 388 6.24 4.11 14.12
N LEU A 389 6.46 4.91 13.08
CA LEU A 389 5.39 5.39 12.19
C LEU A 389 4.76 4.25 11.41
N ILE A 390 5.59 3.37 10.83
CA ILE A 390 5.16 2.16 10.13
C ILE A 390 4.31 1.30 11.07
N PHE A 391 4.82 0.99 12.26
CA PHE A 391 4.11 0.12 13.21
C PHE A 391 2.74 0.67 13.61
N LYS A 392 2.67 1.96 13.98
CA LYS A 392 1.40 2.59 14.37
C LYS A 392 0.40 2.66 13.23
N THR A 393 0.87 3.12 12.06
CA THR A 393 0.00 3.26 10.89
C THR A 393 -0.48 1.88 10.41
N PHE A 394 0.38 0.85 10.47
CA PHE A 394 0.02 -0.53 10.15
C PHE A 394 -1.10 -1.04 11.05
N ILE A 395 -0.96 -0.92 12.38
CA ILE A 395 -1.98 -1.40 13.33
C ILE A 395 -3.33 -0.71 13.11
N LEU A 396 -3.34 0.63 13.00
CA LEU A 396 -4.59 1.38 12.84
C LEU A 396 -5.30 1.01 11.53
N LYS A 397 -4.56 0.97 10.42
CA LYS A 397 -5.14 0.61 9.13
C LYS A 397 -5.53 -0.88 9.05
N PHE A 398 -4.81 -1.76 9.74
CA PHE A 398 -5.17 -3.19 9.85
C PHE A 398 -6.54 -3.36 10.49
N PHE A 399 -6.76 -2.79 11.68
CA PHE A 399 -8.06 -2.89 12.35
C PHE A 399 -9.17 -2.21 11.53
N ASN A 400 -8.90 -1.06 10.92
CA ASN A 400 -9.88 -0.38 10.06
C ASN A 400 -10.33 -1.24 8.86
N ALA A 401 -9.37 -1.86 8.16
CA ALA A 401 -9.65 -2.66 6.97
C ALA A 401 -10.27 -4.03 7.30
N PHE A 402 -9.78 -4.71 8.35
CA PHE A 402 -10.19 -6.09 8.66
C PHE A 402 -11.40 -6.19 9.60
N THR A 403 -11.71 -5.20 10.43
CA THR A 403 -12.86 -5.29 11.35
C THR A 403 -14.20 -5.52 10.65
N PRO A 404 -14.55 -4.82 9.54
CA PRO A 404 -15.79 -5.12 8.80
C PRO A 404 -15.81 -6.53 8.21
N ILE A 405 -14.66 -7.04 7.76
CA ILE A 405 -14.50 -8.37 7.14
C ILE A 405 -14.68 -9.45 8.21
N ILE A 406 -13.98 -9.33 9.34
CA ILE A 406 -14.06 -10.24 10.49
C ILE A 406 -15.49 -10.29 11.04
N TYR A 407 -16.16 -9.14 11.14
CA TYR A 407 -17.55 -9.08 11.59
C TYR A 407 -18.47 -9.91 10.69
N ILE A 408 -18.41 -9.70 9.37
CA ILE A 408 -19.26 -10.43 8.41
C ILE A 408 -18.95 -11.92 8.41
N ALA A 409 -17.68 -12.30 8.55
CA ALA A 409 -17.27 -13.70 8.49
C ALA A 409 -17.65 -14.49 9.75
N PHE A 410 -17.40 -13.93 10.95
CA PHE A 410 -17.47 -14.70 12.20
C PHE A 410 -18.67 -14.37 13.08
N PHE A 411 -19.11 -13.11 13.12
CA PHE A 411 -20.12 -12.65 14.07
C PHE A 411 -21.53 -12.57 13.46
N ARG A 412 -21.62 -12.35 12.14
CA ARG A 412 -22.89 -12.20 11.46
C ARG A 412 -23.66 -13.52 11.36
N GLY A 413 -24.96 -13.49 11.66
CA GLY A 413 -25.83 -14.67 11.59
C GLY A 413 -25.63 -15.73 12.67
N ARG A 414 -24.55 -15.67 13.49
CA ARG A 414 -24.31 -16.66 14.56
C ARG A 414 -25.02 -16.34 15.88
N LEU A 415 -25.30 -15.06 16.16
CA LEU A 415 -25.82 -14.59 17.46
C LEU A 415 -27.32 -14.21 17.43
N VAL A 416 -28.12 -14.80 16.55
CA VAL A 416 -29.52 -14.35 16.33
C VAL A 416 -30.54 -15.04 17.26
N GLY A 417 -30.23 -16.25 17.75
CA GLY A 417 -31.15 -17.05 18.55
C GLY A 417 -32.09 -17.89 17.68
N ARG A 418 -33.29 -18.20 18.20
CA ARG A 418 -34.29 -19.05 17.52
C ARG A 418 -35.63 -18.31 17.38
N PRO A 419 -36.48 -18.68 16.39
CA PRO A 419 -37.83 -18.13 16.29
C PRO A 419 -38.60 -18.24 17.61
N GLY A 420 -39.07 -17.11 18.12
CA GLY A 420 -39.76 -16.99 19.42
C GLY A 420 -38.89 -16.49 20.57
N SER A 421 -37.56 -16.54 20.46
CA SER A 421 -36.63 -15.97 21.45
C SER A 421 -35.39 -15.41 20.73
N TYR A 422 -35.55 -14.21 20.15
CA TYR A 422 -34.47 -13.50 19.46
C TYR A 422 -33.62 -12.69 20.43
N LEU A 423 -32.33 -12.55 20.11
CA LEU A 423 -31.43 -11.64 20.83
C LEU A 423 -31.59 -10.22 20.27
N TYR A 424 -32.08 -9.31 21.11
CA TYR A 424 -32.24 -7.89 20.78
C TYR A 424 -31.05 -7.09 21.29
N VAL A 425 -30.46 -6.29 20.42
CA VAL A 425 -29.43 -5.31 20.78
C VAL A 425 -30.12 -3.99 21.14
N PHE A 426 -29.76 -3.44 22.29
CA PHE A 426 -30.40 -2.25 22.89
C PHE A 426 -31.94 -2.35 22.99
N GLU A 427 -32.44 -3.56 23.30
CA GLU A 427 -33.87 -3.90 23.49
C GLU A 427 -34.81 -3.61 22.30
N SER A 428 -34.33 -3.00 21.22
CA SER A 428 -35.18 -2.46 20.13
C SER A 428 -34.83 -3.02 18.75
N TYR A 429 -33.61 -3.54 18.54
CA TYR A 429 -33.14 -3.96 17.23
C TYR A 429 -32.73 -5.44 17.23
N ARG A 430 -33.36 -6.24 16.37
CA ARG A 430 -33.00 -7.65 16.13
C ARG A 430 -31.67 -7.74 15.37
N MET A 431 -30.80 -8.65 15.82
CA MET A 431 -29.52 -8.93 15.16
C MET A 431 -29.71 -9.42 13.71
N GLU A 432 -28.78 -9.04 12.82
CA GLU A 432 -28.86 -9.42 11.40
C GLU A 432 -28.64 -10.92 11.17
N GLU A 433 -29.51 -11.49 10.34
CA GLU A 433 -29.38 -12.84 9.77
C GLU A 433 -28.62 -12.81 8.44
N CYS A 434 -27.95 -13.92 8.12
CA CYS A 434 -27.36 -14.12 6.80
C CYS A 434 -28.42 -14.28 5.71
N ALA A 435 -28.04 -13.97 4.48
CA ALA A 435 -28.88 -14.23 3.31
C ALA A 435 -28.96 -15.74 2.99
N HIS A 436 -29.80 -16.06 2.01
CA HIS A 436 -30.45 -17.38 1.85
C HIS A 436 -29.50 -18.48 1.31
N GLY A 437 -28.23 -18.15 1.04
CA GLY A 437 -27.15 -19.07 0.69
C GLY A 437 -25.88 -18.88 1.53
N GLY A 438 -26.00 -18.22 2.69
CA GLY A 438 -24.87 -17.87 3.57
C GLY A 438 -24.42 -16.42 3.46
N CYS A 439 -23.51 -16.02 4.35
CA CYS A 439 -22.88 -14.69 4.34
C CYS A 439 -21.62 -14.62 3.45
N LEU A 440 -21.16 -15.75 2.92
CA LEU A 440 -19.92 -15.86 2.14
C LEU A 440 -19.96 -15.00 0.87
N MET A 441 -21.08 -15.00 0.15
CA MET A 441 -21.27 -14.12 -1.02
C MET A 441 -21.17 -12.64 -0.66
N GLU A 442 -21.73 -12.22 0.48
CA GLU A 442 -21.66 -10.84 0.93
C GLU A 442 -20.24 -10.45 1.33
N LEU A 443 -19.51 -11.38 1.93
CA LEU A 443 -18.08 -11.24 2.22
C LEU A 443 -17.27 -11.07 0.94
N CYS A 444 -17.52 -11.90 -0.08
CA CYS A 444 -16.84 -11.83 -1.38
C CYS A 444 -17.09 -10.50 -2.09
N ILE A 445 -18.35 -10.05 -2.11
CA ILE A 445 -18.73 -8.76 -2.70
C ILE A 445 -18.05 -7.63 -1.93
N GLN A 446 -18.05 -7.69 -0.59
CA GLN A 446 -17.42 -6.65 0.21
C GLN A 446 -15.90 -6.60 0.01
N LEU A 447 -15.22 -7.76 -0.03
CA LEU A 447 -13.80 -7.86 -0.36
C LEU A 447 -13.49 -7.36 -1.77
N SER A 448 -14.33 -7.70 -2.76
CA SER A 448 -14.16 -7.25 -4.13
C SER A 448 -14.32 -5.73 -4.24
N ILE A 449 -15.31 -5.15 -3.56
CA ILE A 449 -15.54 -3.70 -3.54
C ILE A 449 -14.42 -2.98 -2.79
N THR A 450 -13.91 -3.51 -1.66
CA THR A 450 -12.79 -2.87 -0.96
C THR A 450 -11.48 -2.99 -1.75
N MET A 451 -11.21 -4.13 -2.39
CA MET A 451 -10.04 -4.33 -3.24
C MET A 451 -10.09 -3.46 -4.50
N LEU A 452 -11.14 -3.62 -5.33
CA LEU A 452 -11.25 -2.86 -6.57
C LEU A 452 -11.49 -1.38 -6.30
N GLY A 453 -12.31 -1.05 -5.29
CA GLY A 453 -12.62 0.33 -4.93
C GLY A 453 -11.40 1.09 -4.43
N LYS A 454 -10.59 0.49 -3.53
CA LYS A 454 -9.36 1.12 -3.05
C LYS A 454 -8.37 1.31 -4.20
N GLN A 455 -8.13 0.27 -5.01
CA GLN A 455 -7.22 0.35 -6.16
C GLN A 455 -7.66 1.40 -7.19
N LEU A 456 -8.93 1.41 -7.58
CA LEU A 456 -9.44 2.34 -8.59
C LEU A 456 -9.49 3.78 -8.08
N ILE A 457 -9.89 4.00 -6.82
CA ILE A 457 -10.05 5.35 -6.26
C ILE A 457 -8.70 5.93 -5.85
N GLN A 458 -7.84 5.19 -5.14
CA GLN A 458 -6.54 5.74 -4.72
C GLN A 458 -5.59 5.92 -5.91
N ASN A 459 -5.42 4.92 -6.77
CA ASN A 459 -4.47 4.99 -7.88
C ASN A 459 -4.93 6.03 -8.94
N ASN A 460 -6.16 5.94 -9.44
CA ASN A 460 -6.61 6.87 -10.49
C ASN A 460 -6.92 8.28 -9.97
N LEU A 461 -7.52 8.41 -8.78
CA LEU A 461 -8.02 9.72 -8.30
C LEU A 461 -6.99 10.47 -7.45
N PHE A 462 -6.28 9.78 -6.56
CA PHE A 462 -5.33 10.41 -5.66
C PHE A 462 -3.89 10.40 -6.20
N GLU A 463 -3.42 9.29 -6.75
CA GLU A 463 -2.03 9.17 -7.23
C GLU A 463 -1.83 9.87 -8.60
N ILE A 464 -2.75 9.67 -9.54
CA ILE A 464 -2.70 10.35 -10.85
C ILE A 464 -3.43 11.72 -10.77
N GLY A 465 -4.56 11.78 -10.07
CA GLY A 465 -5.43 12.96 -10.05
C GLY A 465 -4.92 14.12 -9.21
N ILE A 466 -4.42 13.91 -7.98
CA ILE A 466 -3.93 15.03 -7.14
C ILE A 466 -2.73 15.74 -7.78
N PRO A 467 -1.68 15.06 -8.27
CA PRO A 467 -0.53 15.76 -8.86
C PRO A 467 -0.91 16.54 -10.12
N LYS A 468 -1.75 15.97 -10.99
CA LYS A 468 -2.26 16.68 -12.18
C LYS A 468 -3.16 17.85 -11.83
N LEU A 469 -4.03 17.70 -10.83
CA LEU A 469 -4.91 18.77 -10.37
C LEU A 469 -4.12 19.90 -9.68
N LYS A 470 -3.15 19.58 -8.83
CA LYS A 470 -2.23 20.58 -8.25
C LYS A 470 -1.41 21.28 -9.33
N LYS A 471 -0.92 20.56 -10.34
CA LYS A 471 -0.23 21.13 -11.51
C LYS A 471 -1.16 22.05 -12.31
N LEU A 472 -2.41 21.64 -12.53
CA LEU A 472 -3.42 22.43 -13.22
C LEU A 472 -3.83 23.68 -12.42
N ILE A 473 -4.04 23.57 -11.10
CA ILE A 473 -4.35 24.71 -10.23
C ILE A 473 -3.19 25.69 -10.21
N ARG A 474 -1.94 25.22 -10.12
CA ARG A 474 -0.74 26.07 -10.21
C ARG A 474 -0.62 26.74 -11.57
N TYR A 475 -0.91 26.01 -12.66
CA TYR A 475 -0.99 26.57 -14.02
C TYR A 475 -2.09 27.62 -14.16
N ILE A 476 -3.29 27.39 -13.65
CA ILE A 476 -4.39 28.36 -13.69
C ILE A 476 -4.04 29.61 -12.84
N ARG A 477 -3.40 29.43 -11.69
CA ARG A 477 -2.95 30.53 -10.81
C ARG A 477 -1.80 31.34 -11.43
N SER A 478 -0.96 30.72 -12.27
CA SER A 478 0.06 31.42 -13.06
C SER A 478 -0.51 32.04 -14.35
N LYS A 479 -1.65 31.56 -14.86
CA LYS A 479 -2.30 32.04 -16.10
C LYS A 479 -2.88 33.46 -16.00
N GLN A 480 -2.92 34.08 -14.81
CA GLN A 480 -3.23 35.51 -14.66
C GLN A 480 -2.16 36.46 -15.27
N GLY A 481 -1.10 35.93 -15.91
CA GLY A 481 -0.10 36.72 -16.66
C GLY A 481 0.38 36.09 -17.98
N ALA A 482 -0.48 35.40 -18.74
CA ALA A 482 -0.06 34.56 -19.87
C ALA A 482 -0.09 35.24 -21.26
N PHE A 483 1.07 35.78 -21.66
CA PHE A 483 1.54 35.80 -23.07
C PHE A 483 3.07 35.67 -23.14
N GLN A 484 3.78 36.01 -22.06
CA GLN A 484 5.25 36.04 -21.99
C GLN A 484 5.90 34.73 -21.48
N GLU A 485 5.10 33.73 -21.09
CA GLU A 485 5.56 32.58 -20.28
C GLU A 485 5.83 31.31 -21.10
N GLU A 486 5.23 31.15 -22.29
CA GLU A 486 5.49 30.00 -23.18
C GLU A 486 6.92 30.05 -23.76
N GLU A 487 7.44 31.25 -24.04
CA GLU A 487 8.87 31.45 -24.33
C GLU A 487 9.75 31.31 -23.09
N ARG A 488 9.23 31.62 -21.89
CA ARG A 488 9.97 31.52 -20.63
C ARG A 488 10.17 30.06 -20.22
N GLN A 489 9.18 29.18 -20.42
CA GLN A 489 9.32 27.73 -20.18
C GLN A 489 10.38 27.07 -21.07
N LYS A 490 10.55 27.49 -22.33
CA LYS A 490 11.67 27.04 -23.18
C LYS A 490 13.05 27.59 -22.72
N LYS A 491 13.06 28.62 -21.87
CA LYS A 491 14.26 29.28 -21.31
C LYS A 491 14.51 28.96 -19.84
N LEU A 492 13.67 28.15 -19.19
CA LEU A 492 13.82 27.81 -17.77
C LEU A 492 15.09 26.97 -17.58
N GLN A 493 15.91 27.33 -16.60
CA GLN A 493 17.07 26.51 -16.27
C GLN A 493 16.62 25.23 -15.55
N ARG A 494 17.39 24.14 -15.69
CA ARG A 494 17.01 22.80 -15.19
C ARG A 494 16.59 22.77 -13.72
N TYR A 495 17.30 23.49 -12.85
CA TYR A 495 16.94 23.57 -11.42
C TYR A 495 15.62 24.31 -11.17
N GLU A 496 15.23 25.24 -12.03
CA GLU A 496 13.94 25.92 -11.91
C GLU A 496 12.82 24.95 -12.29
N ALA A 497 13.01 24.18 -13.36
CA ALA A 497 12.08 23.14 -13.79
C ALA A 497 11.87 22.07 -12.70
N ASP A 498 12.97 21.58 -12.09
CA ASP A 498 12.92 20.61 -11.00
C ASP A 498 12.30 21.18 -9.72
N HIS A 499 12.48 22.48 -9.43
CA HIS A 499 11.84 23.12 -8.28
C HIS A 499 10.30 23.09 -8.34
N PHE A 500 9.73 23.11 -9.55
CA PHE A 500 8.28 23.05 -9.73
C PHE A 500 7.70 21.65 -9.51
N LEU A 501 8.54 20.60 -9.47
CA LEU A 501 8.12 19.22 -9.17
C LEU A 501 7.70 19.08 -7.69
N GLU A 502 6.87 18.08 -7.40
CA GLU A 502 6.48 17.78 -6.02
C GLU A 502 7.64 17.08 -5.28
N PRO A 503 7.86 17.39 -3.99
CA PRO A 503 8.91 16.76 -3.21
C PRO A 503 8.60 15.28 -2.93
N PHE A 504 9.65 14.46 -2.86
CA PHE A 504 9.52 13.04 -2.55
C PHE A 504 9.16 12.81 -1.07
N ALA A 505 8.03 12.15 -0.80
CA ALA A 505 7.50 11.93 0.55
C ALA A 505 7.96 10.60 1.20
N GLY A 506 8.91 9.89 0.60
CA GLY A 506 9.39 8.57 1.07
C GLY A 506 8.60 7.39 0.48
N LEU A 507 9.13 6.17 0.66
CA LEU A 507 8.50 4.92 0.19
C LEU A 507 7.57 4.27 1.21
N THR A 508 7.50 4.83 2.43
CA THR A 508 6.73 4.23 3.52
C THR A 508 5.25 4.03 3.18
N PRO A 509 4.55 5.00 2.55
CA PRO A 509 3.17 4.81 2.10
C PRO A 509 3.02 3.69 1.06
N GLU A 510 3.95 3.60 0.11
CA GLU A 510 3.97 2.60 -0.97
C GLU A 510 4.13 1.17 -0.42
N TYR A 511 5.12 0.96 0.45
CA TYR A 511 5.32 -0.35 1.09
C TYR A 511 4.15 -0.74 1.98
N MET A 512 3.55 0.23 2.67
CA MET A 512 2.39 -0.02 3.51
C MET A 512 1.17 -0.47 2.70
N GLU A 513 0.94 0.16 1.55
CA GLU A 513 -0.12 -0.26 0.64
C GLU A 513 0.11 -1.70 0.17
N MET A 514 1.32 -2.02 -0.26
CA MET A 514 1.66 -3.36 -0.75
C MET A 514 1.63 -4.44 0.34
N SER A 515 2.02 -4.12 1.57
CA SER A 515 1.88 -5.02 2.72
C SER A 515 0.41 -5.28 3.04
N GLN A 516 -0.44 -4.25 2.98
CA GLN A 516 -1.89 -4.42 3.13
C GLN A 516 -2.46 -5.31 2.04
N TRP A 517 -2.01 -5.16 0.80
CA TRP A 517 -2.39 -6.05 -0.30
C TRP A 517 -1.98 -7.49 -0.01
N GLN A 518 -0.73 -7.74 0.37
CA GLN A 518 -0.27 -9.09 0.69
C GLN A 518 -1.11 -9.74 1.80
N HIS A 519 -1.41 -9.00 2.88
CA HIS A 519 -2.28 -9.49 3.95
C HIS A 519 -3.73 -9.65 3.51
N LEU A 520 -4.26 -8.75 2.68
CA LEU A 520 -5.62 -8.82 2.16
C LEU A 520 -5.79 -9.99 1.20
N HIS A 521 -4.81 -10.28 0.34
CA HIS A 521 -4.81 -11.49 -0.47
C HIS A 521 -4.82 -12.72 0.45
N LEU A 522 -3.92 -12.79 1.42
CA LEU A 522 -3.86 -13.90 2.37
C LEU A 522 -5.19 -14.09 3.13
N HIS A 523 -5.82 -13.00 3.57
CA HIS A 523 -7.08 -13.02 4.30
C HIS A 523 -8.30 -13.25 3.42
N ALA A 524 -8.34 -12.71 2.21
CA ALA A 524 -9.39 -12.98 1.24
C ALA A 524 -9.43 -14.49 0.99
N PHE A 525 -8.27 -15.10 0.77
CA PHE A 525 -8.14 -16.54 0.60
C PHE A 525 -8.46 -17.32 1.89
N ALA A 526 -7.92 -16.93 3.06
CA ALA A 526 -8.27 -17.51 4.38
C ALA A 526 -9.78 -17.47 4.68
N SER A 527 -10.46 -16.40 4.27
CA SER A 527 -11.90 -16.22 4.49
C SER A 527 -12.77 -17.11 3.62
N PHE A 528 -12.24 -17.66 2.51
CA PHE A 528 -12.90 -18.71 1.73
C PHE A 528 -12.85 -20.09 2.42
N ILE A 529 -12.13 -20.23 3.54
CA ILE A 529 -11.77 -21.54 4.14
C ILE A 529 -12.29 -21.71 5.56
N VAL A 530 -12.45 -20.60 6.30
CA VAL A 530 -12.86 -20.63 7.72
C VAL A 530 -14.39 -20.56 7.90
N LEU A 531 -15.12 -20.26 6.82
CA LEU A 531 -16.57 -20.45 6.70
C LEU A 531 -16.83 -21.76 5.97
#